data_AF-A0A645E7J5-F1
#
_entry.id   AF-A0A645E7J5-F1
#
_cell.length_a   1.000
_cell.length_b   1.000
_cell.length_c   1.000
_cell.angle_alpha   90.00
_cell.angle_beta   90.00
_cell.angle_gamma   90.00
#
_symmetry.space_group_name_H-M   'P 1'
#
loop_
_entity.id
_entity.type
_entity.pdbx_description
1 polymer ?
#
loop_
_entity_poly.entity_id
_entity_poly.type
_entity_poly.pdbx_seq_one_letter_code
_entity_poly.pdbx_strand_id
1 'polypeptide(L)' 'MNNKPIALMGIIFGSLFLSFEIYMLKIVQYLDKSGGSWFENVWEYAKMFPCNIALFITIAVVIFSFFIFFRNK' A
#
# COMPACT_ATOMS: atom_id res chain seq x y z
N MET A 1 -0.72 27.88 -6.94
CA MET A 1 0.33 27.28 -6.09
C MET A 1 1.05 26.22 -6.89
N ASN A 2 2.38 26.17 -6.82
CA ASN A 2 3.15 25.09 -7.47
C ASN A 2 2.91 23.80 -6.68
N ASN A 3 1.96 22.97 -7.14
CA ASN A 3 1.54 21.76 -6.42
C ASN A 3 2.48 20.56 -6.69
N LYS A 4 3.55 20.76 -7.48
CA LYS A 4 4.54 19.72 -7.81
C LYS A 4 5.24 19.11 -6.57
N PRO A 5 5.69 19.89 -5.57
CA PRO A 5 6.34 19.32 -4.37
C PRO A 5 5.38 18.43 -3.58
N ILE A 6 4.12 18.84 -3.45
CA ILE A 6 3.07 18.09 -2.73
C ILE A 6 2.76 16.78 -3.47
N ALA A 7 2.65 16.83 -4.80
CA ALA A 7 2.46 15.63 -5.61
C ALA A 7 3.64 14.66 -5.52
N LEU A 8 4.88 15.19 -5.50
CA LEU A 8 6.09 14.39 -5.36
C LEU A 8 6.16 13.71 -3.98
N MET A 9 5.80 14.44 -2.91
CA MET A 9 5.64 13.84 -1.57
C MET A 9 4.59 12.75 -1.57
N GLY A 10 3.42 12.97 -2.20
CA GLY A 10 2.37 11.96 -2.29
C GLY A 10 2.82 10.67 -3.01
N ILE A 11 3.61 10.80 -4.08
CA ILE A 11 4.19 9.64 -4.79
C ILE A 11 5.20 8.91 -3.89
N ILE A 12 6.13 9.62 -3.26
CA ILE A 12 7.18 9.02 -2.41
C ILE A 12 6.54 8.33 -1.22
N PHE A 13 5.73 9.05 -0.43
CA PHE A 13 5.08 8.47 0.75
C PHE A 13 4.13 7.34 0.34
N GLY A 14 3.30 7.53 -0.68
CA GLY A 14 2.40 6.47 -1.16
C GLY A 14 3.15 5.20 -1.58
N SER A 15 4.30 5.33 -2.25
CA SER A 15 5.13 4.17 -2.62
C SER A 15 5.79 3.48 -1.41
N LEU A 16 6.18 4.25 -0.40
CA LEU A 16 6.72 3.72 0.86
C LEU A 16 5.63 2.97 1.65
N PHE A 17 4.45 3.55 1.77
CA PHE A 17 3.30 2.91 2.43
C PHE A 17 2.89 1.63 1.69
N LEU A 18 2.85 1.64 0.36
CA LEU A 18 2.52 0.45 -0.42
C LEU A 18 3.56 -0.66 -0.21
N SER A 19 4.84 -0.30 -0.18
CA SER A 19 5.93 -1.25 0.14
C SER A 19 5.78 -1.82 1.56
N PHE A 20 5.39 -0.98 2.52
CA PHE A 20 5.16 -1.37 3.91
C PHE A 20 3.95 -2.29 4.06
N GLU A 21 2.84 -2.01 3.37
CA GLU A 21 1.64 -2.86 3.36
C GLU A 21 1.95 -4.26 2.82
N ILE A 22 2.67 -4.35 1.71
CA ILE A 22 3.10 -5.65 1.14
C ILE A 22 4.04 -6.39 2.11
N TYR A 23 4.96 -5.67 2.76
CA TYR A 23 5.84 -6.27 3.76
C TYR A 23 5.06 -6.78 4.98
N MET A 24 4.06 -6.03 5.43
CA MET A 24 3.20 -6.40 6.56
C MET A 24 2.40 -7.67 6.30
N LEU A 25 2.02 -7.98 5.05
CA LEU A 25 1.37 -9.26 4.74
C LEU A 25 2.23 -10.47 5.15
N LYS A 26 3.56 -10.38 4.98
CA LYS A 26 4.46 -11.44 5.47
C LYS A 26 4.48 -11.51 6.99
N ILE A 27 4.47 -10.36 7.67
CA ILE A 27 4.42 -10.32 9.14
C ILE A 27 3.16 -11.00 9.65
N VAL A 28 2.00 -10.70 9.06
CA VAL A 28 0.72 -11.35 9.39
C VAL A 28 0.82 -12.86 9.19
N GLN A 29 1.38 -13.33 8.07
CA GLN A 29 1.61 -14.76 7.85
C GLN A 29 2.54 -15.37 8.92
N TYR A 30 3.60 -14.68 9.36
CA TYR A 30 4.49 -15.17 10.42
C TYR A 30 3.77 -15.26 11.77
N LEU A 31 2.89 -14.31 12.09
CA LEU A 31 2.08 -14.34 13.30
C LEU A 31 1.11 -15.52 13.28
N ASP A 32 0.45 -15.77 12.16
CA ASP A 32 -0.46 -16.90 11.98
C ASP A 32 0.26 -18.25 12.04
N LYS A 33 1.49 -18.34 11.53
CA LYS A 33 2.34 -19.53 11.68
C LYS A 33 2.58 -19.88 13.16
N SER A 34 2.69 -18.87 14.02
CA SER A 34 2.79 -19.10 15.46
C SER A 34 1.49 -19.65 16.06
N GLY A 35 0.34 -19.42 15.42
CA GLY A 35 -0.98 -19.91 15.83
C GLY A 35 -1.34 -21.30 15.27
N GLY A 36 -0.50 -21.88 14.41
CA GLY A 36 -0.67 -23.25 13.87
C GLY A 36 -1.61 -23.39 12.67
N SER A 37 -2.25 -22.31 12.23
CA SER A 37 -3.08 -22.26 11.02
C SER A 37 -2.70 -21.05 10.19
N TRP A 38 -2.16 -21.25 8.99
CA TRP A 38 -1.71 -20.18 8.11
C TRP A 38 -1.98 -20.50 6.64
N PHE A 39 -2.07 -19.46 5.80
CA PHE A 39 -2.07 -19.64 4.36
C PHE A 39 -0.63 -19.76 3.84
N GLU A 40 -0.35 -20.74 2.97
CA GLU A 40 0.96 -20.85 2.32
C GLU A 40 1.24 -19.65 1.40
N ASN A 41 0.19 -19.14 0.76
CA ASN A 41 0.26 -17.98 -0.10
C ASN A 41 -0.01 -16.68 0.68
N VAL A 42 1.01 -15.83 0.78
CA VAL A 42 0.95 -14.50 1.43
C VAL A 42 -0.15 -13.61 0.84
N TRP A 43 -0.44 -13.76 -0.46
CA TRP A 43 -1.44 -12.93 -1.14
C TRP A 43 -2.87 -13.24 -0.71
N GLU A 44 -3.12 -14.35 -0.01
CA GLU A 44 -4.44 -14.60 0.57
C GLU A 44 -4.75 -13.65 1.73
N TYR A 45 -3.72 -13.21 2.46
CA TYR A 45 -3.85 -12.16 3.48
C TYR A 45 -4.25 -10.81 2.88
N ALA A 46 -3.83 -10.51 1.63
CA ALA A 46 -4.25 -9.30 0.94
C ALA A 46 -5.75 -9.25 0.65
N LYS A 47 -6.42 -10.41 0.59
CA LYS A 47 -7.87 -10.52 0.39
C LYS A 47 -8.66 -10.30 1.67
N MET A 48 -8.03 -10.35 2.84
CA MET A 48 -8.68 -10.02 4.11
C MET A 48 -9.14 -8.57 4.06
N PHE A 49 -10.37 -8.32 4.50
CA PHE A 49 -11.02 -7.01 4.44
C PHE A 49 -10.12 -5.83 4.90
N PRO A 50 -9.44 -5.88 6.07
CA PRO A 50 -8.59 -4.77 6.51
C PRO A 50 -7.38 -4.54 5.61
N CYS A 51 -6.70 -5.60 5.16
CA CYS A 51 -5.53 -5.50 4.29
C CYS A 51 -5.91 -5.02 2.88
N ASN A 52 -7.04 -5.49 2.36
CA ASN A 52 -7.53 -5.11 1.04
C ASN A 52 -7.88 -3.61 0.97
N ILE A 53 -8.58 -3.10 2.00
CA ILE A 53 -8.93 -1.68 2.07
C ILE A 53 -7.68 -0.80 2.15
N ALA A 54 -6.71 -1.17 2.97
CA ALA A 54 -5.45 -0.42 3.11
C ALA A 54 -4.73 -0.33 1.74
N LEU A 55 -4.50 -1.47 1.09
CA LEU A 55 -3.88 -1.53 -0.24
C LEU A 55 -4.63 -0.69 -1.27
N PHE A 56 -5.95 -0.76 -1.29
CA PHE A 56 -6.76 -0.01 -2.25
C PHE A 56 -6.64 1.50 -2.05
N ILE A 57 -6.70 1.97 -0.80
CA ILE A 57 -6.54 3.39 -0.46
C ILE A 57 -5.14 3.87 -0.88
N THR A 58 -4.10 3.11 -0.56
CA THR A 58 -2.72 3.51 -0.84
C THR A 58 -2.44 3.56 -2.33
N ILE A 59 -2.95 2.59 -3.11
CA ILE A 59 -2.91 2.63 -4.58
C ILE A 59 -3.64 3.86 -5.11
N ALA A 60 -4.82 4.18 -4.60
CA ALA A 60 -5.58 5.35 -5.02
C ALA A 60 -4.83 6.67 -4.76
N VAL A 61 -4.17 6.79 -3.59
CA VAL A 61 -3.34 7.95 -3.25
C VAL A 61 -2.16 8.11 -4.20
N VAL A 62 -1.46 7.01 -4.53
CA VAL A 62 -0.34 7.03 -5.48
C VAL A 62 -0.81 7.47 -6.86
N ILE A 63 -1.90 6.89 -7.38
CA ILE A 63 -2.46 7.23 -8.70
C ILE A 63 -2.88 8.70 -8.73
N PHE A 64 -3.57 9.19 -7.69
CA PHE A 64 -4.00 10.57 -7.60
C PHE A 64 -2.82 11.54 -7.56
N SER A 65 -1.76 11.19 -6.82
CA SER A 65 -0.53 11.98 -6.75
C SER A 65 0.18 12.05 -8.10
N PHE A 66 0.26 10.94 -8.84
CA PHE A 66 0.74 10.93 -10.22
C PHE A 66 -0.11 11.81 -11.14
N PHE A 67 -1.43 11.73 -11.04
CA PHE A 67 -2.33 12.56 -11.84
C PHE A 67 -2.10 14.06 -11.59
N ILE A 68 -1.95 14.49 -10.34
CA ILE A 68 -1.64 15.89 -10.01
C ILE A 68 -0.27 16.31 -10.53
N PHE A 69 0.73 15.42 -10.45
CA PHE A 69 2.08 15.70 -10.93
C PHE A 69 2.12 15.94 -12.44
N PHE A 70 1.46 15.07 -13.22
CA PHE A 70 1.42 15.18 -14.67
C PHE A 70 0.46 16.25 -15.20
N ARG A 71 -0.64 16.54 -14.48
CA ARG A 71 -1.60 17.58 -14.88
C ARG A 71 -1.05 19.01 -14.70
N ASN A 72 -0.10 19.21 -13.79
CA ASN A 72 0.57 20.52 -13.59
C ASN A 72 1.84 20.69 -14.45
N LYS A 73 1.94 19.96 -15.57
CA LYS A 73 3.00 20.16 -16.56
C LYS A 73 2.61 21.30 -17.50
#